data_AF-A0A7V1Z4M3-F1
#
_entry.id   AF-A0A7V1Z4M3-F1
#
_cell.length_a   1.000
_cell.length_b   1.000
_cell.length_c   1.000
_cell.angle_alpha   90.00
_cell.angle_beta   90.00
_cell.angle_gamma   90.00
#
_symmetry.space_group_name_H-M   'P 1'
#
loop_
_entity.id
_entity.type
_entity.pdbx_description
1 polymer ?
#
loop_
_entity_poly.entity_id
_entity_poly.type
_entity_poly.pdbx_seq_one_letter_code
_entity_poly.pdbx_strand_id
1 'polypeptide(L)'
;MANVLGKMALGSQLARAGRTIKTLTLLFLLLLVVAHKLGNPDRLLDQPLSLFRDGDLAALGYALFALLVAMGALATTTAARASHWGEMVLFCVITFLLVVIALTPSYDSLHNLCVALAILLAFLYFAAFLAEGLWLAVHCSFPIVLATITAFHSYGLWQKSLIIYLVMLLNVYYHLRRREITSARQFGQL
;
A
#
# COMPACT_ATOMS: atom_id res chain seq x y z
N MET A 1 -24.04 26.73 -3.29
CA MET A 1 -23.93 26.07 -1.96
C MET A 1 -23.65 24.56 -2.03
N ALA A 2 -24.35 23.75 -2.84
CA ALA A 2 -24.16 22.30 -2.91
C ALA A 2 -22.70 21.84 -3.22
N ASN A 3 -22.01 22.54 -4.12
CA ASN A 3 -20.62 22.23 -4.49
C ASN A 3 -19.63 22.47 -3.33
N VAL A 4 -19.88 23.48 -2.50
CA VAL A 4 -19.03 23.79 -1.34
C VAL A 4 -19.22 22.76 -0.23
N LEU A 5 -20.47 22.38 0.07
CA LEU A 5 -20.79 21.36 1.08
C LEU A 5 -20.23 19.98 0.69
N GLY A 6 -20.31 19.60 -0.60
CA GLY A 6 -19.70 18.37 -1.12
C GLY A 6 -18.18 18.35 -0.96
N LYS A 7 -17.50 19.45 -1.32
CA LYS A 7 -16.04 19.59 -1.12
C LYS A 7 -15.66 19.57 0.36
N MET A 8 -16.49 20.13 1.25
CA MET A 8 -16.29 20.09 2.71
C MET A 8 -16.32 18.65 3.25
N ALA A 9 -17.36 17.90 2.90
CA ALA A 9 -17.53 16.50 3.28
C ALA A 9 -16.39 15.61 2.76
N LEU A 10 -15.97 15.79 1.50
CA LEU A 10 -14.88 15.00 0.92
C LEU A 10 -13.54 15.23 1.65
N GLY A 11 -13.21 16.49 1.97
CA GLY A 11 -11.96 16.80 2.67
C GLY A 11 -11.92 16.25 4.11
N SER A 12 -13.05 16.24 4.83
CA SER A 12 -13.11 15.64 6.17
C SER A 12 -13.01 14.11 6.13
N GLN A 13 -13.58 13.48 5.11
CA GLN A 13 -13.46 12.05 4.85
C GLN A 13 -12.01 11.65 4.53
N LEU A 14 -11.34 12.37 3.62
CA LEU A 14 -9.93 12.13 3.31
C LEU A 14 -9.02 12.32 4.51
N ALA A 15 -9.29 13.31 5.37
CA ALA A 15 -8.55 13.49 6.61
C ALA A 15 -8.74 12.31 7.59
N ARG A 16 -9.97 11.77 7.68
CA ARG A 16 -10.25 10.58 8.50
C ARG A 16 -9.57 9.34 7.94
N ALA A 17 -9.75 9.08 6.65
CA ALA A 17 -9.14 7.95 5.96
C ALA A 17 -7.60 8.00 6.04
N GLY A 18 -6.99 9.17 5.86
CA GLY A 18 -5.55 9.36 6.02
C GLY A 18 -5.04 9.06 7.44
N ARG A 19 -5.80 9.37 8.50
CA ARG A 19 -5.46 8.96 9.88
C ARG A 19 -5.58 7.44 10.06
N THR A 20 -6.62 6.83 9.48
CA THR A 20 -6.80 5.38 9.52
C THR A 20 -5.67 4.66 8.79
N ILE A 21 -5.30 5.10 7.58
CA ILE A 21 -4.16 4.53 6.83
C ILE A 21 -2.87 4.62 7.64
N LYS A 22 -2.56 5.77 8.25
CA LYS A 22 -1.38 5.90 9.14
C LYS A 22 -1.39 4.88 10.28
N THR A 23 -2.55 4.69 10.90
CA THR A 23 -2.71 3.73 12.00
C THR A 23 -2.51 2.30 11.51
N LEU A 24 -3.13 1.93 10.38
CA LEU A 24 -2.98 0.61 9.76
C LEU A 24 -1.55 0.35 9.31
N THR A 25 -0.87 1.33 8.74
CA THR A 25 0.56 1.24 8.37
C THR A 25 1.42 1.05 9.61
N LEU A 26 1.20 1.82 10.68
CA LEU A 26 1.96 1.67 11.93
C LEU A 26 1.75 0.28 12.54
N LEU A 27 0.50 -0.21 12.58
CA LEU A 27 0.19 -1.56 13.04
C LEU A 27 0.87 -2.62 12.16
N PHE A 28 0.86 -2.44 10.84
CA PHE A 28 1.52 -3.35 9.91
C PHE A 28 3.03 -3.42 10.18
N LEU A 29 3.69 -2.27 10.31
CA LEU A 29 5.13 -2.21 10.61
C LEU A 29 5.45 -2.81 11.98
N LEU A 30 4.63 -2.54 13.00
CA LEU A 30 4.81 -3.11 14.34
C LEU A 30 4.66 -4.64 14.31
N LEU A 31 3.61 -5.18 13.68
CA LEU A 31 3.42 -6.62 13.56
C LEU A 31 4.55 -7.26 12.74
N LEU A 32 5.05 -6.59 11.72
CA LEU A 32 6.18 -7.09 10.93
C LEU A 32 7.44 -7.18 11.79
N VAL A 33 7.74 -6.16 12.60
CA VAL A 33 8.85 -6.18 13.56
C VAL A 33 8.66 -7.28 14.61
N VAL A 34 7.46 -7.42 15.16
CA VAL A 34 7.13 -8.47 16.14
C VAL A 34 7.35 -9.86 15.54
N ALA A 35 6.90 -10.10 14.30
CA ALA A 35 7.11 -11.37 13.64
C ALA A 35 8.61 -11.72 13.48
N HIS A 36 9.45 -10.75 13.11
CA HIS A 36 10.90 -10.98 13.04
C HIS A 36 11.54 -11.18 14.41
N LYS A 37 11.02 -10.54 15.48
CA LYS A 37 11.51 -10.75 16.85
C LYS A 37 11.13 -12.11 17.44
N LEU A 38 9.97 -12.64 17.07
CA LEU A 38 9.48 -13.92 17.58
C LEU A 38 10.04 -15.11 16.80
N GLY A 39 10.34 -14.93 15.51
CA GLY A 39 11.01 -15.94 14.70
C GLY A 39 12.53 -15.75 14.62
N ASN A 40 13.18 -16.51 13.74
CA ASN A 40 14.59 -16.31 13.41
C ASN A 40 14.70 -15.18 12.36
N PRO A 41 15.30 -14.01 12.69
CA PRO A 41 15.36 -12.87 11.79
C PRO A 41 16.04 -13.18 10.46
N ASP A 42 17.18 -13.88 10.49
CA ASP A 42 17.98 -14.16 9.30
C ASP A 42 17.18 -14.99 8.30
N ARG A 43 16.46 -16.00 8.80
CA ARG A 43 15.58 -16.83 7.98
C ARG A 43 14.35 -16.05 7.47
N LEU A 44 13.71 -15.27 8.33
CA LEU A 44 12.46 -14.58 7.99
C LEU A 44 12.67 -13.37 7.05
N LEU A 45 13.85 -12.76 7.09
CA LEU A 45 14.25 -11.73 6.14
C LEU A 45 14.28 -12.29 4.72
N ASP A 46 14.70 -13.54 4.53
CA ASP A 46 14.74 -14.17 3.21
C ASP A 46 13.41 -14.72 2.72
N GLN A 47 12.49 -14.96 3.64
CA GLN A 47 11.19 -15.49 3.32
C GLN A 47 10.22 -14.39 2.86
N PRO A 48 9.48 -14.56 1.76
CA PRO A 48 8.39 -13.65 1.43
C PRO A 48 7.36 -13.56 2.56
N LEU A 49 6.63 -12.44 2.59
CA LEU A 49 5.62 -12.15 3.63
C LEU A 49 4.58 -13.27 3.76
N SER A 50 4.25 -13.93 2.64
CA SER A 50 3.30 -15.04 2.59
C SER A 50 3.73 -16.26 3.41
N LEU A 51 5.03 -16.55 3.52
CA LEU A 51 5.50 -17.69 4.31
C LEU A 51 5.31 -17.52 5.82
N PHE A 52 5.03 -16.30 6.30
CA PHE A 52 4.73 -16.09 7.71
C PHE A 52 3.40 -16.76 8.08
N ARG A 53 2.50 -16.93 7.10
CA ARG A 53 1.22 -17.62 7.24
C ARG A 53 1.36 -19.15 7.32
N ASP A 54 2.41 -19.68 6.70
CA ASP A 54 2.53 -21.12 6.45
C ASP A 54 3.31 -21.87 7.55
N GLY A 55 3.76 -21.17 8.59
CA GLY A 55 4.52 -21.74 9.70
C GLY A 55 3.99 -21.32 11.07
N ASP A 56 4.87 -21.35 12.08
CA ASP A 56 4.51 -21.11 13.49
C ASP A 56 3.96 -19.69 13.76
N LEU A 57 4.22 -18.75 12.84
CA LEU A 57 3.74 -17.37 12.92
C LEU A 57 2.44 -17.14 12.14
N ALA A 58 1.68 -18.20 11.83
CA ALA A 58 0.52 -18.15 10.93
C ALA A 58 -0.45 -17.00 11.26
N ALA A 59 -0.80 -16.84 12.54
CA ALA A 59 -1.70 -15.79 13.01
C ALA A 59 -1.19 -14.37 12.68
N LEU A 60 0.12 -14.13 12.83
CA LEU A 60 0.74 -12.86 12.46
C LEU A 60 0.77 -12.66 10.95
N GLY A 61 1.06 -13.73 10.19
CA GLY A 61 0.96 -13.72 8.73
C GLY A 61 -0.41 -13.26 8.25
N TYR A 62 -1.48 -13.91 8.71
CA TYR A 62 -2.86 -13.52 8.38
C TYR A 62 -3.19 -12.10 8.82
N ALA A 63 -2.75 -11.66 10.01
CA ALA A 63 -2.97 -10.30 10.47
C ALA A 63 -2.29 -9.25 9.57
N LEU A 64 -1.08 -9.52 9.10
CA LEU A 64 -0.36 -8.65 8.15
C LEU A 64 -1.12 -8.52 6.82
N PHE A 65 -1.62 -9.64 6.27
CA PHE A 65 -2.46 -9.60 5.06
C PHE A 65 -3.78 -8.88 5.28
N ALA A 66 -4.45 -9.10 6.41
CA ALA A 66 -5.69 -8.42 6.75
C ALA A 66 -5.51 -6.89 6.80
N LEU A 67 -4.38 -6.41 7.33
CA LEU A 67 -4.05 -4.98 7.33
C LEU A 67 -3.83 -4.44 5.91
N LEU A 68 -3.15 -5.19 5.03
CA LEU A 68 -2.99 -4.80 3.62
C LEU A 68 -4.34 -4.72 2.90
N VAL A 69 -5.21 -5.72 3.09
CA VAL A 69 -6.57 -5.74 2.53
C VAL A 69 -7.40 -4.58 3.07
N ALA A 70 -7.31 -4.28 4.37
CA ALA A 70 -8.03 -3.16 4.99
C ALA A 70 -7.58 -1.80 4.42
N MET A 71 -6.28 -1.61 4.18
CA MET A 71 -5.75 -0.41 3.53
C MET A 71 -6.24 -0.29 2.08
N GLY A 72 -6.23 -1.40 1.33
CA GLY A 72 -6.76 -1.46 -0.04
C GLY A 72 -8.25 -1.13 -0.11
N ALA A 73 -9.08 -1.77 0.72
CA ALA A 73 -10.50 -1.52 0.79
C ALA A 73 -10.83 -0.06 1.18
N LEU A 74 -10.05 0.52 2.10
CA LEU A 74 -10.19 1.93 2.44
C LEU A 74 -9.82 2.85 1.27
N ALA A 75 -8.78 2.52 0.50
CA ALA A 75 -8.42 3.24 -0.72
C ALA A 75 -9.53 3.15 -1.79
N THR A 76 -10.08 1.96 -2.04
CA THR A 76 -11.21 1.75 -2.95
C THR A 76 -12.43 2.57 -2.55
N THR A 77 -12.86 2.48 -1.28
CA THR A 77 -14.05 3.19 -0.80
C THR A 77 -13.87 4.71 -0.80
N THR A 78 -12.67 5.20 -0.52
CA THR A 78 -12.35 6.62 -0.61
C THR A 78 -12.39 7.10 -2.06
N ALA A 79 -11.78 6.37 -2.99
CA ALA A 79 -11.81 6.70 -4.42
C ALA A 79 -13.24 6.68 -4.99
N ALA A 80 -14.05 5.69 -4.61
CA ALA A 80 -15.47 5.62 -4.99
C ALA A 80 -16.26 6.85 -4.52
N ARG A 81 -16.06 7.27 -3.26
CA ARG A 81 -16.72 8.45 -2.68
C ARG A 81 -16.23 9.77 -3.28
N ALA A 82 -15.01 9.79 -3.79
CA ALA A 82 -14.45 10.91 -4.54
C ALA A 82 -14.87 10.91 -6.03
N SER A 83 -15.65 9.93 -6.48
CA SER A 83 -16.00 9.70 -7.88
C SER A 83 -14.79 9.52 -8.81
N HIS A 84 -13.65 9.06 -8.26
CA HIS A 84 -12.45 8.74 -9.01
C HIS A 84 -12.50 7.28 -9.46
N TRP A 85 -13.32 6.99 -10.48
CA TRP A 85 -13.64 5.62 -10.90
C TRP A 85 -12.41 4.80 -11.31
N GLY A 86 -11.45 5.41 -12.02
CA GLY A 86 -10.21 4.73 -12.40
C GLY A 86 -9.39 4.27 -11.19
N GLU A 87 -9.19 5.14 -10.20
CA GLU A 87 -8.51 4.80 -8.95
C GLU A 87 -9.29 3.74 -8.16
N MET A 88 -10.62 3.86 -8.11
CA MET A 88 -11.49 2.90 -7.44
C MET A 88 -11.32 1.49 -8.03
N VAL A 89 -11.43 1.34 -9.35
CA VAL A 89 -11.29 0.05 -10.03
C VAL A 89 -9.91 -0.53 -9.74
N LEU A 90 -8.86 0.27 -9.87
CA LEU A 90 -7.50 -0.18 -9.65
C LEU A 90 -7.25 -0.64 -8.22
N PHE A 91 -7.65 0.15 -7.21
CA PHE A 91 -7.54 -0.26 -5.81
C PHE A 91 -8.42 -1.47 -5.50
N CYS A 92 -9.59 -1.59 -6.14
CA CYS A 92 -10.45 -2.77 -6.00
C CYS A 92 -9.74 -4.03 -6.51
N VAL A 93 -9.12 -3.96 -7.70
CA VAL A 93 -8.34 -5.05 -8.28
C VAL A 93 -7.16 -5.42 -7.39
N ILE A 94 -6.36 -4.44 -6.92
CA ILE A 94 -5.25 -4.69 -6.01
C ILE A 94 -5.74 -5.34 -4.71
N THR A 95 -6.85 -4.87 -4.15
CA THR A 95 -7.45 -5.44 -2.92
C THR A 95 -7.91 -6.87 -3.16
N PHE A 96 -8.55 -7.14 -4.28
CA PHE A 96 -8.96 -8.50 -4.67
C PHE A 96 -7.74 -9.42 -4.81
N LEU A 97 -6.67 -8.98 -5.47
CA LEU A 97 -5.42 -9.74 -5.57
C LEU A 97 -4.84 -10.03 -4.18
N LEU A 98 -4.84 -9.07 -3.25
CA LEU A 98 -4.40 -9.30 -1.87
C LEU A 98 -5.25 -10.35 -1.15
N VAL A 99 -6.56 -10.38 -1.37
CA VAL A 99 -7.44 -11.45 -0.84
C VAL A 99 -7.07 -12.80 -1.44
N VAL A 100 -6.84 -12.89 -2.76
CA VAL A 100 -6.40 -14.14 -3.39
C VAL A 100 -5.05 -14.61 -2.83
N ILE A 101 -4.09 -13.71 -2.67
CA ILE A 101 -2.78 -14.01 -2.07
C ILE A 101 -2.97 -14.54 -0.63
N ALA A 102 -3.86 -13.92 0.15
CA ALA A 102 -4.17 -14.31 1.53
C ALA A 102 -4.91 -15.67 1.64
N LEU A 103 -5.45 -16.21 0.55
CA LEU A 103 -6.18 -17.48 0.51
C LEU A 103 -5.46 -18.60 -0.25
N THR A 104 -4.45 -18.29 -1.06
CA THR A 104 -3.70 -19.27 -1.87
C THR A 104 -2.41 -19.72 -1.18
N PRO A 105 -1.99 -20.99 -1.27
CA PRO A 105 -0.70 -21.46 -0.72
C PRO A 105 0.49 -20.67 -1.27
N SER A 106 1.50 -20.39 -0.45
CA SER A 106 2.58 -19.45 -0.84
C SER A 106 3.48 -19.94 -1.97
N TYR A 107 3.53 -21.26 -2.20
CA TYR A 107 4.30 -21.88 -3.29
C TYR A 107 3.49 -22.05 -4.58
N ASP A 108 2.21 -21.68 -4.58
CA ASP A 108 1.35 -21.83 -5.75
C ASP A 108 1.67 -20.80 -6.84
N SER A 109 1.59 -21.21 -8.12
CA SER A 109 1.89 -20.31 -9.25
C SER A 109 0.90 -19.15 -9.35
N LEU A 110 -0.38 -19.37 -9.02
CA LEU A 110 -1.38 -18.30 -8.98
C LEU A 110 -1.05 -17.29 -7.88
N HIS A 111 -0.59 -17.76 -6.72
CA HIS A 111 -0.15 -16.89 -5.62
C HIS A 111 0.96 -15.94 -6.10
N ASN A 112 2.01 -16.48 -6.71
CA ASN A 112 3.15 -15.70 -7.21
C ASN A 112 2.75 -14.72 -8.31
N LEU A 113 1.85 -15.13 -9.22
CA LEU A 113 1.30 -14.24 -10.24
C LEU A 113 0.51 -13.09 -9.59
N CYS A 114 -0.36 -13.37 -8.62
CA CYS A 114 -1.13 -12.35 -7.93
C CYS A 114 -0.23 -11.38 -7.15
N VAL A 115 0.81 -11.87 -6.49
CA VAL A 115 1.82 -11.03 -5.80
C VAL A 115 2.49 -10.08 -6.79
N ALA A 116 2.98 -10.61 -7.92
CA ALA A 116 3.65 -9.82 -8.94
C ALA A 116 2.72 -8.75 -9.52
N LEU A 117 1.48 -9.12 -9.85
CA LEU A 117 0.48 -8.19 -10.36
C LEU A 117 0.10 -7.12 -9.33
N ALA A 118 -0.10 -7.48 -8.06
CA ALA A 118 -0.47 -6.52 -7.02
C ALA A 118 0.64 -5.46 -6.82
N ILE A 119 1.90 -5.90 -6.75
CA ILE A 119 3.05 -5.00 -6.62
C ILE A 119 3.22 -4.15 -7.88
N LEU A 120 3.14 -4.75 -9.07
CA LEU A 120 3.30 -4.04 -10.34
C LEU A 120 2.22 -2.98 -10.53
N LEU A 121 0.95 -3.32 -10.32
CA LEU A 121 -0.17 -2.38 -10.45
C LEU A 121 -0.05 -1.22 -9.47
N ALA A 122 0.29 -1.50 -8.21
CA ALA A 122 0.51 -0.46 -7.21
C ALA A 122 1.71 0.44 -7.57
N PHE A 123 2.80 -0.14 -8.05
CA PHE A 123 3.99 0.60 -8.46
C PHE A 123 3.69 1.51 -9.68
N LEU A 124 3.11 0.96 -10.73
CA LEU A 124 2.73 1.73 -11.94
C LEU A 124 1.72 2.83 -11.61
N TYR A 125 0.76 2.55 -10.73
CA TYR A 125 -0.16 3.57 -10.25
C TYR A 125 0.59 4.75 -9.61
N PHE A 126 1.50 4.47 -8.67
CA PHE A 126 2.23 5.53 -7.99
C PHE A 126 3.24 6.23 -8.91
N ALA A 127 3.80 5.55 -9.90
CA ALA A 127 4.57 6.20 -10.95
C ALA A 127 3.71 7.22 -11.73
N ALA A 128 2.51 6.82 -12.17
CA ALA A 128 1.59 7.73 -12.84
C ALA A 128 1.13 8.88 -11.93
N PHE A 129 0.84 8.59 -10.65
CA PHE A 129 0.45 9.60 -9.66
C PHE A 129 1.55 10.62 -9.37
N LEU A 130 2.82 10.22 -9.47
CA LEU A 130 3.99 11.07 -9.23
C LEU A 130 4.62 11.63 -10.52
N ALA A 131 3.95 11.47 -11.68
CA ALA A 131 4.55 11.70 -12.99
C ALA A 131 5.13 13.12 -13.17
N GLU A 132 4.55 14.10 -12.49
CA GLU A 132 4.99 15.49 -12.54
C GLU A 132 6.04 15.77 -11.45
N GLY A 133 7.32 15.52 -11.77
CA GLY A 133 8.46 16.05 -11.02
C GLY A 133 9.50 15.03 -10.57
N LEU A 134 10.40 15.47 -9.69
CA LEU A 134 11.54 14.69 -9.20
C LEU A 134 11.10 13.40 -8.46
N TRP A 135 9.90 13.38 -7.91
CA TRP A 135 9.36 12.22 -7.20
C TRP A 135 9.16 10.99 -8.10
N LEU A 136 8.90 11.16 -9.39
CA LEU A 136 8.89 10.05 -10.35
C LEU A 136 10.27 9.40 -10.42
N ALA A 137 11.33 10.19 -10.53
CA ALA A 137 12.71 9.68 -10.61
C ALA A 137 13.09 8.94 -9.30
N VAL A 138 12.73 9.50 -8.14
CA VAL A 138 12.90 8.83 -6.84
C VAL A 138 12.13 7.51 -6.80
N HIS A 139 10.90 7.50 -7.31
CA HIS A 139 10.08 6.29 -7.34
C HIS A 139 10.65 5.20 -8.25
N CYS A 140 11.03 5.55 -9.48
CA CYS A 140 11.60 4.63 -10.46
C CYS A 140 13.00 4.13 -10.06
N SER A 141 13.76 4.91 -9.29
CA SER A 141 15.07 4.50 -8.78
C SER A 141 14.99 3.59 -7.56
N PHE A 142 13.88 3.57 -6.82
CA PHE A 142 13.75 2.75 -5.60
C PHE A 142 14.08 1.27 -5.82
N PRO A 143 13.55 0.56 -6.84
CA PRO A 143 13.93 -0.83 -7.10
C PRO A 143 15.42 -1.00 -7.44
N ILE A 144 16.04 -0.02 -8.10
CA ILE A 144 17.47 -0.05 -8.48
C ILE A 144 18.34 0.10 -7.22
N VAL A 145 17.99 1.05 -6.35
CA VAL A 145 18.66 1.25 -5.06
C VAL A 145 18.50 -0.01 -4.20
N LEU A 146 17.28 -0.54 -4.11
CA LEU A 146 16.99 -1.77 -3.38
C LEU A 146 17.82 -2.95 -3.92
N ALA A 147 17.94 -3.08 -5.24
CA ALA A 147 18.78 -4.08 -5.87
C ALA A 147 20.25 -3.95 -5.50
N THR A 148 20.73 -2.72 -5.46
CA THR A 148 22.13 -2.40 -5.17
C THR A 148 22.47 -2.70 -3.71
N ILE A 149 21.64 -2.23 -2.76
CA ILE A 149 21.89 -2.43 -1.32
C ILE A 149 21.74 -3.89 -0.89
N THR A 150 20.91 -4.66 -1.60
CA THR A 150 20.72 -6.10 -1.34
C THR A 150 21.66 -6.97 -2.17
N ALA A 151 22.50 -6.38 -3.04
CA ALA A 151 23.34 -7.11 -3.99
C ALA A 151 22.56 -8.16 -4.80
N PHE A 152 21.32 -7.83 -5.21
CA PHE A 152 20.39 -8.74 -5.89
C PHE A 152 20.05 -10.02 -5.09
N HIS A 153 20.28 -10.01 -3.79
CA HIS A 153 20.00 -11.13 -2.90
C HIS A 153 18.59 -11.04 -2.33
N SER A 154 18.00 -12.21 -2.04
CA SER A 154 16.79 -12.37 -1.25
C SER A 154 15.49 -11.81 -1.85
N TYR A 155 14.71 -12.69 -2.48
CA TYR A 155 13.36 -12.36 -2.94
C TYR A 155 12.46 -11.86 -1.80
N GLY A 156 12.52 -12.49 -0.62
CA GLY A 156 11.69 -12.11 0.52
C GLY A 156 12.00 -10.70 1.02
N LEU A 157 13.27 -10.30 1.05
CA LEU A 157 13.67 -8.95 1.46
C LEU A 157 13.17 -7.90 0.45
N TRP A 158 13.31 -8.20 -0.84
CA TRP A 158 12.80 -7.36 -1.92
C TRP A 158 11.30 -7.14 -1.81
N GLN A 159 10.54 -8.22 -1.68
CA GLN A 159 9.09 -8.18 -1.61
C GLN A 159 8.62 -7.36 -0.40
N LYS A 160 9.16 -7.63 0.80
CA LYS A 160 8.78 -6.89 2.03
C LYS A 160 9.14 -5.41 1.92
N SER A 161 10.32 -5.08 1.39
CA SER A 161 10.76 -3.69 1.21
C SER A 161 9.87 -2.92 0.24
N LEU A 162 9.48 -3.54 -0.88
CA LEU A 162 8.53 -2.95 -1.83
C LEU A 162 7.15 -2.74 -1.21
N ILE A 163 6.65 -3.71 -0.44
CA ILE A 163 5.37 -3.57 0.28
C ILE A 163 5.44 -2.39 1.25
N ILE A 164 6.50 -2.30 2.07
CA ILE A 164 6.72 -1.18 3.01
C ILE A 164 6.74 0.16 2.26
N TYR A 165 7.49 0.24 1.17
CA TYR A 165 7.58 1.45 0.35
C TYR A 165 6.21 1.87 -0.21
N LEU A 166 5.43 0.93 -0.76
CA LEU A 166 4.12 1.19 -1.34
C LEU A 166 3.08 1.61 -0.28
N VAL A 167 3.07 1.00 0.92
CA VAL A 167 2.17 1.46 2.00
C VAL A 167 2.56 2.84 2.51
N MET A 168 3.85 3.19 2.51
CA MET A 168 4.30 4.55 2.81
C MET A 168 3.88 5.55 1.72
N LEU A 169 3.94 5.17 0.44
CA LEU A 169 3.40 5.99 -0.65
C LEU A 169 1.89 6.19 -0.54
N LEU A 170 1.14 5.20 -0.09
CA LEU A 170 -0.29 5.37 0.18
C LEU A 170 -0.54 6.46 1.25
N ASN A 171 0.32 6.57 2.26
CA ASN A 171 0.25 7.67 3.22
C ASN A 171 0.52 9.03 2.58
N VAL A 172 1.51 9.10 1.67
CA VAL A 172 1.82 10.31 0.89
C VAL A 172 0.64 10.70 -0.01
N TYR A 173 0.01 9.74 -0.68
CA TYR A 173 -1.20 9.95 -1.49
C TYR A 173 -2.31 10.64 -0.69
N TYR A 174 -2.67 10.10 0.48
CA TYR A 174 -3.70 10.74 1.32
C TYR A 174 -3.28 12.12 1.83
N HIS A 175 -1.98 12.35 2.04
CA HIS A 175 -1.48 13.67 2.43
C HIS A 175 -1.63 14.69 1.29
N LEU A 176 -1.21 14.33 0.07
CA LEU A 176 -1.27 15.20 -1.10
C LEU A 176 -2.70 15.47 -1.54
N ARG A 177 -3.57 14.45 -1.63
CA ARG A 177 -5.00 14.60 -1.92
C ARG A 177 -5.71 15.54 -0.94
N ARG A 178 -5.35 15.47 0.34
CA ARG A 178 -5.89 16.41 1.35
C ARG A 178 -5.40 17.83 1.12
N ARG A 179 -4.13 18.02 0.78
CA ARG A 179 -3.56 19.35 0.49
C ARG A 179 -4.23 19.96 -0.73
N GLU A 180 -4.36 19.22 -1.83
CA GLU A 180 -5.04 19.68 -3.07
C GLU A 180 -6.43 20.25 -2.79
N ILE A 181 -7.27 19.52 -2.04
CA ILE A 181 -8.62 19.97 -1.69
C ILE A 181 -8.58 21.21 -0.79
N THR A 182 -7.58 21.33 0.09
CA THR A 182 -7.45 22.49 0.99
C THR A 182 -7.01 23.73 0.20
N SER A 183 -6.02 23.60 -0.69
CA SER A 183 -5.55 24.70 -1.54
C SER A 183 -6.64 25.17 -2.51
N ALA A 184 -7.36 24.24 -3.15
CA ALA A 184 -8.48 24.58 -4.04
C ALA A 184 -9.61 25.36 -3.34
N ARG A 185 -9.76 25.21 -2.01
CA ARG A 185 -10.70 26.03 -1.22
C ARG A 185 -10.20 27.45 -1.02
N GLN A 186 -8.91 27.66 -0.80
CA GLN A 186 -8.33 28.99 -0.58
C GLN A 186 -8.39 29.85 -1.85
N PHE A 187 -8.15 29.27 -3.02
CA PHE A 187 -8.19 29.99 -4.29
C PHE A 187 -9.60 30.17 -4.87
N GLY A 188 -10.54 29.28 -4.55
CA GLY A 188 -11.95 29.40 -4.98
C GLY A 188 -12.83 30.27 -4.06
N GLN A 189 -12.21 31.00 -3.12
CA GLN A 189 -12.85 32.00 -2.27
C GLN A 189 -12.41 33.44 -2.63
N LEU A 190 -11.66 33.62 -3.72
CA LEU A 190 -11.48 34.88 -4.45
C LEU A 190 -12.42 34.89 -5.66
#